data_AF-A0A936W0U3-F1
#
_entry.id   AF-A0A936W0U3-F1
#
_cell.length_a   1.000
_cell.length_b   1.000
_cell.length_c   1.000
_cell.angle_alpha   90.00
_cell.angle_beta   90.00
_cell.angle_gamma   90.00
#
_symmetry.space_group_name_H-M   'P 1'
#
loop_
_entity.id
_entity.type
_entity.pdbx_description
1 polymer ?
#
loop_
_entity_poly.entity_id
_entity_poly.type
_entity_poly.pdbx_seq_one_letter_code
_entity_poly.pdbx_strand_id
1 'polypeptide(L)'
;MNRLMKYLFFTIFLVAQGMDGVGQIDTLAMFGVTHEQEAEYRKWLDNLYEVGVKVEGDSIYITEETRRVASDSAYRLLIYPQTYDWTAANALFKQMQYKIAFWYLINIYYSDIDQRENVLKYVLTLEEVFAMDKVLISVFYTYGLLDPEVADIVNGKPNIHHPEIVEQKLASVKEIVQYILAYRTQNAKK
;
A
#
# COMPACT_ATOMS: atom_id res chain seq x y z
N MET A 1 5.17 -13.98 12.74
CA MET A 1 5.54 -12.70 13.39
C MET A 1 5.38 -12.86 14.89
N ASN A 2 6.46 -12.63 15.65
CA ASN A 2 6.49 -12.87 17.09
C ASN A 2 5.58 -11.87 17.83
N ARG A 3 5.00 -12.27 18.97
CA ARG A 3 4.01 -11.48 19.74
C ARG A 3 4.47 -10.03 20.00
N LEU A 4 5.78 -9.82 20.12
CA LEU A 4 6.47 -8.56 20.34
C LEU A 4 6.25 -7.51 19.24
N MET A 5 6.23 -7.93 17.98
CA MET A 5 6.16 -7.03 16.83
C MET A 5 4.75 -6.43 16.70
N LYS A 6 3.69 -7.16 17.12
CA LYS A 6 2.34 -6.59 17.24
C LYS A 6 2.27 -5.46 18.28
N TYR A 7 3.05 -5.54 19.35
CA TYR A 7 3.12 -4.47 20.35
C TYR A 7 3.86 -3.23 19.82
N LEU A 8 4.93 -3.41 19.04
CA LEU A 8 5.65 -2.31 18.38
C LEU A 8 4.73 -1.51 17.43
N PHE A 9 3.90 -2.21 16.65
CA PHE A 9 2.89 -1.59 15.79
C PHE A 9 1.82 -0.83 16.61
N PHE A 10 1.44 -1.35 17.78
CA PHE A 10 0.41 -0.72 18.63
C PHE A 10 0.94 0.49 19.40
N THR A 11 2.22 0.49 19.82
CA THR A 11 2.84 1.63 20.52
C THR A 11 3.13 2.79 19.58
N ILE A 12 3.57 2.54 18.34
CA ILE A 12 3.80 3.62 17.37
C ILE A 12 2.48 4.30 16.97
N PHE A 13 1.39 3.52 16.80
CA PHE A 13 0.06 4.05 16.46
C PHE A 13 -0.53 4.97 17.54
N LEU A 14 -0.09 4.82 18.80
CA LEU A 14 -0.54 5.64 19.94
C LEU A 14 0.20 6.97 20.05
N VAL A 15 1.43 7.08 19.53
CA VAL A 15 2.27 8.30 19.61
C VAL A 15 1.88 9.32 18.54
N ALA A 16 1.35 8.88 17.39
CA ALA A 16 0.87 9.80 16.34
C ALA A 16 -0.31 10.69 16.78
N GLN A 17 -1.02 10.32 17.86
CA GLN A 17 -2.18 11.06 18.38
C GLN A 17 -1.84 12.18 19.37
N GLY A 18 -0.56 12.48 19.61
CA GLY A 18 -0.22 13.67 20.37
C GLY A 18 1.27 13.83 20.55
N MET A 19 1.83 14.87 19.93
CA MET A 19 2.96 15.65 20.45
C MET A 19 3.26 16.81 19.49
N ASP A 20 2.58 17.93 19.72
CA ASP A 20 3.04 19.24 19.22
C ASP A 20 4.26 19.67 20.05
N GLY A 21 5.42 19.77 19.40
CA GLY A 21 6.50 20.65 19.83
C GLY A 21 7.77 20.02 20.42
N VAL A 22 8.89 20.47 19.83
CA VAL A 22 10.26 20.60 20.36
C VAL A 22 11.17 19.37 20.29
N GLY A 23 12.22 19.53 19.48
CA GLY A 23 13.47 18.78 19.55
C GLY A 23 13.40 17.41 18.89
N GLN A 24 14.42 17.09 18.08
CA GLN A 24 14.65 15.74 17.56
C GLN A 24 15.06 14.84 18.73
N ILE A 25 14.11 14.54 19.62
CA ILE A 25 14.23 13.49 20.61
C ILE A 25 14.19 12.19 19.81
N ASP A 26 15.22 11.36 19.99
CA ASP A 26 15.24 10.01 19.47
C ASP A 26 14.17 9.20 20.20
N THR A 27 12.93 9.39 19.74
CA THR A 27 11.69 8.97 20.39
C THR A 27 11.67 7.45 20.54
N LEU A 28 12.36 6.73 19.64
CA LEU A 28 12.49 5.28 19.67
C LEU A 28 13.43 4.78 20.79
N ALA A 29 14.50 5.51 21.10
CA ALA A 29 15.39 5.20 22.23
C ALA A 29 14.66 5.34 23.58
N MET A 30 13.72 6.28 23.66
CA MET A 30 12.89 6.53 24.84
C MET A 30 11.90 5.39 25.15
N PHE A 31 11.56 4.55 24.15
CA PHE A 31 10.67 3.38 24.30
C PHE A 31 11.42 2.04 24.34
N GLY A 32 12.76 2.04 24.41
CA GLY A 32 13.54 0.80 24.48
C GLY A 32 13.52 -0.04 23.20
N VAL A 33 13.28 0.58 22.04
CA VAL A 33 13.39 -0.08 20.73
C VAL A 33 14.86 -0.38 20.45
N THR A 34 15.19 -1.64 20.25
CA THR A 34 16.55 -2.07 19.89
C THR A 34 16.87 -1.71 18.43
N HIS A 35 18.16 -1.55 18.11
CA HIS A 35 18.60 -1.36 16.72
C HIS A 35 18.14 -2.49 15.78
N GLU A 36 18.02 -3.72 16.28
CA GLU A 36 17.53 -4.86 15.51
C GLU A 36 16.05 -4.67 15.13
N GLN A 37 15.21 -4.26 16.07
CA GLN A 37 13.79 -3.96 15.83
C GLN A 37 13.60 -2.79 14.85
N GLU A 38 14.45 -1.77 14.95
CA GLU A 38 14.44 -0.66 14.00
C GLU A 38 14.80 -1.12 12.59
N ALA A 39 15.82 -1.97 12.45
CA ALA A 39 16.22 -2.54 11.16
C ALA A 39 15.12 -3.43 10.55
N GLU A 40 14.46 -4.26 11.37
CA GLU A 40 13.31 -5.06 10.93
C GLU A 40 12.15 -4.19 10.45
N TYR A 41 11.83 -3.12 11.18
CA TYR A 41 10.78 -2.19 10.81
C TYR A 41 11.09 -1.45 9.50
N ARG A 42 12.33 -0.95 9.35
CA ARG A 42 12.78 -0.31 8.11
C ARG A 42 12.68 -1.26 6.93
N LYS A 43 13.16 -2.50 7.08
CA LYS A 43 13.03 -3.53 6.03
C LYS A 43 11.57 -3.82 5.68
N TRP A 44 10.68 -3.85 6.66
CA TRP A 44 9.25 -4.05 6.41
C TRP A 44 8.62 -2.86 5.65
N LEU A 45 8.97 -1.62 6.02
CA LEU A 45 8.54 -0.43 5.29
C LEU A 45 9.10 -0.40 3.86
N ASP A 46 10.37 -0.76 3.68
CA ASP A 46 10.99 -0.82 2.36
C ASP A 46 10.24 -1.82 1.47
N ASN A 47 9.88 -2.99 1.99
CA ASN A 47 9.05 -3.96 1.27
C ASN A 47 7.65 -3.41 0.95
N LEU A 48 7.06 -2.60 1.83
CA LEU A 48 5.78 -1.94 1.57
C LEU A 48 5.89 -0.93 0.44
N TYR A 49 7.02 -0.22 0.32
CA TYR A 49 7.25 0.79 -0.73
C TYR A 49 7.86 0.23 -2.01
N GLU A 50 8.32 -1.02 -2.00
CA GLU A 50 8.93 -1.66 -3.14
C GLU A 50 7.90 -1.83 -4.28
N VAL A 51 8.22 -1.26 -5.44
CA VAL A 51 7.40 -1.37 -6.65
C VAL A 51 7.58 -2.75 -7.26
N GLY A 52 6.47 -3.46 -7.51
CA GLY A 52 6.48 -4.84 -7.99
C GLY A 52 7.00 -5.04 -9.42
N VAL A 53 6.73 -4.09 -10.32
CA VAL A 53 7.22 -4.08 -11.70
C VAL A 53 7.95 -2.78 -11.99
N LYS A 54 9.23 -2.86 -12.36
CA LYS A 54 10.05 -1.70 -12.74
C LYS A 54 10.65 -1.91 -14.13
N VAL A 55 10.60 -0.86 -14.96
CA VAL A 55 11.29 -0.83 -16.26
C VAL A 55 12.53 0.03 -16.12
N GLU A 56 13.70 -0.52 -16.46
CA GLU A 56 14.95 0.23 -16.54
C GLU A 56 15.64 -0.07 -17.87
N GLY A 57 15.70 0.93 -18.76
CA GLY A 57 16.14 0.73 -20.13
C GLY A 57 15.25 -0.30 -20.83
N ASP A 58 15.88 -1.33 -21.40
CA ASP A 58 15.20 -2.43 -22.10
C ASP A 58 14.86 -3.63 -21.18
N SER A 59 15.11 -3.50 -19.87
CA SER A 59 14.91 -4.59 -18.90
C SER A 59 13.68 -4.35 -18.03
N ILE A 60 12.93 -5.43 -17.76
CA ILE A 60 11.85 -5.46 -16.78
C ILE A 60 12.33 -6.23 -15.55
N TYR A 61 12.27 -5.56 -14.40
CA TYR A 61 12.55 -6.15 -13.09
C TYR A 61 11.22 -6.39 -12.38
N ILE A 62 11.07 -7.59 -11.83
CA ILE A 62 9.92 -7.96 -11.01
C ILE A 62 10.38 -8.40 -9.62
N THR A 63 9.61 -8.03 -8.60
CA THR A 63 9.86 -8.45 -7.23
C THR A 63 9.38 -9.88 -6.99
N GLU A 64 9.77 -10.46 -5.86
CA GLU A 64 9.27 -11.78 -5.44
C GLU A 64 7.76 -11.75 -5.20
N GLU A 65 7.23 -10.63 -4.70
CA GLU A 65 5.79 -10.42 -4.54
C GLU A 65 5.07 -10.55 -5.88
N THR A 66 5.49 -9.80 -6.90
CA THR A 66 4.90 -9.86 -8.25
C THR A 66 5.04 -11.24 -8.88
N ARG A 67 6.19 -11.91 -8.69
CA ARG A 67 6.39 -13.29 -9.16
C ARG A 67 5.40 -14.24 -8.50
N ARG A 68 5.17 -14.10 -7.20
CA ARG A 68 4.20 -14.91 -6.45
C ARG A 68 2.78 -14.69 -6.97
N VAL A 69 2.37 -13.46 -7.21
CA VAL A 69 1.05 -13.15 -7.79
C VAL A 69 0.85 -13.85 -9.14
N ALA A 70 1.90 -13.88 -9.97
CA ALA A 70 1.84 -14.51 -11.29
C ALA A 70 1.84 -16.05 -11.25
N SER A 71 2.25 -16.69 -10.15
CA SER A 71 2.49 -18.13 -10.09
C SER A 71 1.64 -18.90 -9.07
N ASP A 72 1.15 -18.24 -8.01
CA ASP A 72 0.33 -18.85 -6.95
C ASP A 72 -1.14 -18.46 -7.13
N SER A 73 -1.93 -19.38 -7.68
CA SER A 73 -3.35 -19.14 -7.96
C SER A 73 -4.18 -18.90 -6.70
N ALA A 74 -3.85 -19.56 -5.58
CA ALA A 74 -4.58 -19.39 -4.33
C ALA A 74 -4.29 -18.01 -3.71
N TYR A 75 -3.03 -17.56 -3.80
CA TYR A 75 -2.66 -16.21 -3.40
C TYR A 75 -3.31 -15.15 -4.29
N ARG A 76 -3.39 -15.39 -5.59
CA ARG A 76 -4.04 -14.49 -6.55
C ARG A 76 -5.51 -14.25 -6.22
N LEU A 77 -6.24 -15.28 -5.76
CA LEU A 77 -7.64 -15.15 -5.33
C LEU A 77 -7.83 -14.23 -4.11
N LEU A 78 -6.82 -14.07 -3.27
CA LEU A 78 -6.84 -13.13 -2.15
C LEU A 78 -6.73 -11.67 -2.62
N ILE A 79 -6.09 -11.44 -3.77
CA ILE A 79 -5.82 -10.11 -4.33
C ILE A 79 -6.94 -9.66 -5.27
N TYR A 80 -7.48 -10.61 -6.03
CA TYR A 80 -8.53 -10.38 -7.02
C TYR A 80 -9.80 -11.17 -6.67
N PRO A 81 -10.51 -10.78 -5.59
CA PRO A 81 -11.83 -11.34 -5.30
C PRO A 81 -12.83 -10.92 -6.38
N GLN A 82 -14.02 -11.54 -6.38
CA GLN A 82 -15.12 -11.09 -7.24
C GLN A 82 -15.63 -9.69 -6.88
N THR A 83 -15.57 -9.33 -5.60
CA THR A 83 -16.02 -8.03 -5.09
C THR A 83 -15.04 -7.49 -4.06
N TYR A 84 -14.76 -6.20 -4.17
CA TYR A 84 -13.93 -5.47 -3.21
C TYR A 84 -14.83 -4.77 -2.18
N ASP A 85 -14.57 -4.99 -0.89
CA ASP A 85 -15.32 -4.35 0.19
C ASP A 85 -14.46 -4.01 1.41
N TRP A 86 -14.98 -3.12 2.25
CA TRP A 86 -14.33 -2.63 3.45
C TRP A 86 -14.11 -3.71 4.52
N THR A 87 -14.99 -4.70 4.62
CA THR A 87 -14.88 -5.77 5.63
C THR A 87 -13.66 -6.62 5.34
N ALA A 88 -13.48 -7.02 4.09
CA ALA A 88 -12.33 -7.76 3.62
C ALA A 88 -11.04 -6.93 3.71
N ALA A 89 -11.06 -5.66 3.29
CA ALA A 89 -9.91 -4.76 3.42
C ALA A 89 -9.45 -4.63 4.89
N ASN A 90 -10.39 -4.44 5.82
CA ASN A 90 -10.10 -4.36 7.26
C ASN A 90 -9.53 -5.67 7.82
N ALA A 91 -10.00 -6.82 7.34
CA ALA A 91 -9.44 -8.11 7.71
C ALA A 91 -7.98 -8.24 7.25
N LEU A 92 -7.67 -7.78 6.03
CA LEU A 92 -6.31 -7.77 5.48
C LEU A 92 -5.38 -6.85 6.27
N PHE A 93 -5.84 -5.65 6.67
CA PHE A 93 -5.07 -4.77 7.55
C PHE A 93 -4.76 -5.41 8.90
N LYS A 94 -5.72 -6.09 9.53
CA LYS A 94 -5.51 -6.84 10.78
C LYS A 94 -4.53 -8.00 10.64
N GLN A 95 -4.47 -8.58 9.44
CA GLN A 95 -3.52 -9.64 9.07
C GLN A 95 -2.18 -9.08 8.56
N MET A 96 -2.02 -7.76 8.53
CA MET A 96 -0.82 -7.06 8.07
C MET A 96 -0.49 -7.30 6.59
N GLN A 97 -1.51 -7.64 5.80
CA GLN A 97 -1.43 -7.79 4.35
C GLN A 97 -1.65 -6.42 3.68
N TYR A 98 -0.82 -5.43 4.05
CA TYR A 98 -1.07 -4.01 3.73
C TYR A 98 -1.14 -3.73 2.23
N LYS A 99 -0.24 -4.29 1.41
CA LYS A 99 -0.31 -4.08 -0.05
C LYS A 99 -1.65 -4.55 -0.61
N ILE A 100 -2.10 -5.74 -0.21
CA ILE A 100 -3.40 -6.29 -0.64
C ILE A 100 -4.55 -5.42 -0.11
N ALA A 101 -4.50 -5.01 1.16
CA ALA A 101 -5.53 -4.16 1.75
C ALA A 101 -5.66 -2.81 1.01
N PHE A 102 -4.53 -2.17 0.66
CA PHE A 102 -4.55 -0.95 -0.13
C PHE A 102 -5.00 -1.18 -1.57
N TRP A 103 -4.72 -2.34 -2.15
CA TRP A 103 -5.29 -2.72 -3.45
C TRP A 103 -6.81 -2.79 -3.41
N TYR A 104 -7.38 -3.30 -2.32
CA TYR A 104 -8.82 -3.27 -2.10
C TYR A 104 -9.35 -1.84 -2.06
N LEU A 105 -8.69 -0.94 -1.32
CA LEU A 105 -9.11 0.46 -1.24
C LEU A 105 -9.03 1.17 -2.61
N ILE A 106 -8.00 0.89 -3.41
CA ILE A 106 -7.89 1.42 -4.79
C ILE A 106 -9.08 0.95 -5.63
N ASN A 107 -9.43 -0.34 -5.57
CA ASN A 107 -10.55 -0.86 -6.35
C ASN A 107 -11.91 -0.35 -5.84
N ILE A 108 -12.10 -0.20 -4.53
CA ILE A 108 -13.31 0.42 -3.96
C ILE A 108 -13.45 1.86 -4.47
N TYR A 109 -12.37 2.65 -4.42
CA TYR A 109 -12.38 4.03 -4.94
C TYR A 109 -12.73 4.09 -6.44
N TYR A 110 -12.16 3.16 -7.20
CA TYR A 110 -12.37 3.06 -8.63
C TYR A 110 -13.82 2.68 -8.97
N SER A 111 -14.38 1.66 -8.32
CA SER A 111 -15.67 1.07 -8.70
C SER A 111 -16.89 1.68 -8.02
N ASP A 112 -16.73 2.31 -6.84
CA ASP A 112 -17.84 2.83 -6.04
C ASP A 112 -17.64 4.32 -5.73
N ILE A 113 -18.39 5.16 -6.44
CA ILE A 113 -18.29 6.62 -6.33
C ILE A 113 -18.69 7.14 -4.95
N ASP A 114 -19.64 6.48 -4.28
CA ASP A 114 -20.16 6.88 -2.97
C ASP A 114 -19.14 6.58 -1.86
N GLN A 115 -18.18 5.69 -2.12
CA GLN A 115 -17.12 5.32 -1.18
C GLN A 115 -15.83 6.12 -1.34
N ARG A 116 -15.70 6.93 -2.41
CA ARG A 116 -14.47 7.68 -2.69
C ARG A 116 -14.03 8.56 -1.54
N GLU A 117 -14.96 9.32 -0.95
CA GLU A 117 -14.66 10.19 0.18
C GLU A 117 -14.16 9.40 1.40
N ASN A 118 -14.76 8.24 1.67
CA ASN A 118 -14.37 7.37 2.79
C ASN A 118 -12.97 6.81 2.58
N VAL A 119 -12.64 6.36 1.36
CA VAL A 119 -11.29 5.91 1.02
C VAL A 119 -10.28 7.04 1.18
N LEU A 120 -10.57 8.24 0.68
CA LEU A 120 -9.67 9.40 0.81
C LEU A 120 -9.41 9.74 2.29
N LYS A 121 -10.46 9.84 3.10
CA LYS A 121 -10.33 10.11 4.55
C LYS A 121 -9.46 9.06 5.25
N TYR A 122 -9.67 7.79 4.92
CA TYR A 122 -8.88 6.70 5.49
C TYR A 122 -7.41 6.77 5.07
N VAL A 123 -7.14 6.95 3.77
CA VAL A 123 -5.78 7.10 3.24
C VAL A 123 -5.06 8.30 3.86
N LEU A 124 -5.74 9.45 3.96
CA LEU A 124 -5.15 10.67 4.55
C LEU A 124 -4.85 10.52 6.05
N THR A 125 -5.63 9.71 6.77
CA THR A 125 -5.35 9.40 8.18
C THR A 125 -4.07 8.58 8.34
N LEU A 126 -3.73 7.76 7.34
CA LEU A 126 -2.52 6.94 7.35
C LEU A 126 -1.27 7.65 6.81
N GLU A 127 -1.43 8.83 6.22
CA GLU A 127 -0.32 9.63 5.69
C GLU A 127 0.69 10.05 6.77
N GLU A 128 0.25 10.19 8.02
CA GLU A 128 1.13 10.49 9.15
C GLU A 128 2.06 9.31 9.52
N VAL A 129 1.69 8.10 9.11
CA VAL A 129 2.40 6.85 9.45
C VAL A 129 3.18 6.31 8.25
N PHE A 130 2.61 6.42 7.05
CA PHE A 130 3.20 5.94 5.82
C PHE A 130 3.23 7.07 4.79
N ALA A 131 4.28 7.12 3.96
CA ALA A 131 4.23 7.91 2.73
C ALA A 131 3.20 7.29 1.76
N MET A 132 1.94 7.71 1.84
CA MET A 132 0.83 7.01 1.20
C MET A 132 0.88 7.11 -0.32
N ASP A 133 1.47 8.18 -0.86
CA ASP A 133 1.78 8.27 -2.29
C ASP A 133 2.67 7.11 -2.76
N LYS A 134 3.74 6.82 -2.03
CA LYS A 134 4.64 5.69 -2.32
C LYS A 134 3.93 4.35 -2.16
N VAL A 135 3.13 4.19 -1.10
CA VAL A 135 2.33 2.97 -0.88
C VAL A 135 1.43 2.70 -2.06
N LEU A 136 0.58 3.66 -2.45
CA LEU A 136 -0.41 3.49 -3.51
C LEU A 136 0.24 3.22 -4.86
N ILE A 137 1.33 3.93 -5.18
CA ILE A 137 2.12 3.70 -6.40
C ILE A 137 2.70 2.28 -6.39
N SER A 138 3.35 1.87 -5.29
CA SER A 138 3.95 0.55 -5.18
C SER A 138 2.93 -0.57 -5.36
N VAL A 139 1.74 -0.41 -4.75
CA VAL A 139 0.64 -1.37 -4.81
C VAL A 139 0.10 -1.46 -6.24
N PHE A 140 -0.14 -0.32 -6.88
CA PHE A 140 -0.61 -0.28 -8.26
C PHE A 140 0.35 -0.98 -9.21
N TYR A 141 1.65 -0.67 -9.16
CA TYR A 141 2.64 -1.30 -10.01
C TYR A 141 2.98 -2.75 -9.60
N THR A 142 2.49 -3.23 -8.45
CA THR A 142 2.60 -4.64 -8.06
C THR A 142 1.45 -5.47 -8.63
N TYR A 143 0.22 -4.95 -8.60
CA TYR A 143 -0.98 -5.74 -8.89
C TYR A 143 -1.75 -5.32 -10.14
N GLY A 144 -1.68 -4.05 -10.57
CA GLY A 144 -2.53 -3.53 -11.63
C GLY A 144 -2.30 -4.19 -12.99
N LEU A 145 -1.05 -4.55 -13.31
CA LEU A 145 -0.69 -5.22 -14.57
C LEU A 145 -1.00 -6.73 -14.56
N LEU A 146 -1.28 -7.30 -13.39
CA LEU A 146 -1.56 -8.72 -13.17
C LEU A 146 -3.04 -8.99 -12.87
N ASP A 147 -3.86 -7.94 -12.89
CA ASP A 147 -5.29 -8.00 -12.65
C ASP A 147 -5.98 -8.85 -13.73
N PRO A 148 -6.80 -9.86 -13.37
CA PRO A 148 -7.54 -10.65 -14.35
C PRO A 148 -8.53 -9.84 -15.19
N GLU A 149 -8.98 -8.66 -14.75
CA GLU A 149 -9.76 -7.75 -15.60
C GLU A 149 -8.91 -7.15 -16.73
N VAL A 150 -7.58 -7.15 -16.57
CA VAL A 150 -6.62 -6.49 -17.44
C VAL A 150 -5.89 -7.47 -18.35
N ALA A 151 -5.43 -8.58 -17.78
CA ALA A 151 -4.49 -9.48 -18.41
C ALA A 151 -4.67 -10.94 -17.98
N ASP A 152 -4.44 -11.83 -18.93
CA ASP A 152 -4.20 -13.23 -18.66
C ASP A 152 -2.72 -13.48 -18.37
N ILE A 153 -2.41 -14.46 -17.52
CA ILE A 153 -1.03 -14.88 -17.30
C ILE A 153 -0.70 -16.03 -18.23
N VAL A 154 0.12 -15.78 -19.24
CA VAL A 154 0.57 -16.77 -20.23
C VAL A 154 2.06 -17.01 -20.01
N ASN A 155 2.45 -18.23 -19.67
CA ASN A 155 3.85 -18.61 -19.38
C ASN A 155 4.51 -17.70 -18.32
N GLY A 156 3.76 -17.34 -17.27
CA GLY A 156 4.24 -16.50 -16.17
C GLY A 156 4.40 -15.02 -16.52
N LYS A 157 3.91 -14.57 -17.68
CA LYS A 157 3.93 -13.17 -18.12
C LYS A 157 2.50 -12.65 -18.35
N PRO A 158 2.20 -11.39 -17.98
CA PRO A 158 0.92 -10.80 -18.30
C PRO A 158 0.78 -10.55 -19.81
N ASN A 159 -0.31 -11.04 -20.37
CA ASN A 159 -0.78 -10.72 -21.71
C ASN A 159 -1.93 -9.73 -21.57
N ILE A 160 -1.63 -8.44 -21.76
CA ILE A 160 -2.58 -7.34 -21.48
C ILE A 160 -3.58 -7.23 -22.63
N HIS A 161 -4.85 -7.35 -22.29
CA HIS A 161 -5.98 -7.25 -23.23
C HIS A 161 -6.84 -6.01 -23.00
N HIS A 162 -6.84 -5.47 -21.78
CA HIS A 162 -7.61 -4.28 -21.39
C HIS A 162 -6.72 -3.17 -20.82
N PRO A 163 -5.85 -2.54 -21.65
CA PRO A 163 -5.01 -1.43 -21.20
C PRO A 163 -5.81 -0.24 -20.67
N GLU A 164 -7.02 -0.02 -21.18
CA GLU A 164 -7.92 1.04 -20.74
C GLU A 164 -8.33 0.90 -19.26
N ILE A 165 -8.51 -0.33 -18.77
CA ILE A 165 -8.86 -0.59 -17.36
C ILE A 165 -7.67 -0.24 -16.46
N VAL A 166 -6.44 -0.58 -16.88
CA VAL A 166 -5.21 -0.20 -16.17
C VAL A 166 -5.09 1.31 -16.09
N GLU A 167 -5.32 2.00 -17.19
CA GLU A 167 -5.22 3.46 -17.27
C GLU A 167 -6.26 4.14 -16.37
N GLN A 168 -7.48 3.63 -16.31
CA GLN A 168 -8.53 4.15 -15.43
C GLN A 168 -8.20 3.92 -13.95
N LYS A 169 -7.75 2.73 -13.56
CA LYS A 169 -7.30 2.46 -12.19
C LYS A 169 -6.08 3.32 -11.83
N LEU A 170 -5.15 3.54 -12.77
CA LEU A 170 -4.02 4.46 -12.58
C LEU A 170 -4.49 5.91 -12.40
N ALA A 171 -5.51 6.34 -13.14
CA ALA A 171 -6.09 7.67 -12.99
C ALA A 171 -6.67 7.86 -11.59
N SER A 172 -7.39 6.86 -11.05
CA SER A 172 -7.86 6.86 -9.66
C SER A 172 -6.71 6.97 -8.65
N VAL A 173 -5.62 6.21 -8.85
CA VAL A 173 -4.43 6.31 -7.98
C VAL A 173 -3.82 7.70 -8.04
N LYS A 174 -3.66 8.27 -9.25
CA LYS A 174 -3.13 9.63 -9.44
C LYS A 174 -4.00 10.68 -8.74
N GLU A 175 -5.32 10.53 -8.82
CA GLU A 175 -6.28 11.41 -8.15
C GLU A 175 -6.10 11.37 -6.62
N ILE A 176 -6.04 10.17 -6.02
CA ILE A 176 -5.78 10.01 -4.58
C ILE A 176 -4.44 10.63 -4.20
N VAL A 177 -3.38 10.40 -4.99
CA VAL A 177 -2.05 10.99 -4.76
C VAL A 177 -2.10 12.52 -4.80
N GLN A 178 -2.87 13.12 -5.71
CA GLN A 178 -3.03 14.57 -5.75
C GLN A 178 -3.68 15.11 -4.47
N TYR A 179 -4.67 14.43 -3.91
CA TYR A 179 -5.24 14.78 -2.61
C TYR A 179 -4.21 14.71 -1.48
N ILE A 180 -3.36 13.67 -1.45
CA ILE A 180 -2.27 13.54 -0.47
C ILE A 180 -1.29 14.71 -0.59
N LEU A 181 -0.86 15.06 -1.81
CA LEU A 181 0.08 16.16 -2.03
C LEU A 181 -0.53 17.52 -1.65
N ALA A 182 -1.82 17.73 -1.93
CA ALA A 182 -2.54 18.92 -1.50
C ALA A 182 -2.63 19.00 0.03
N TYR A 183 -2.93 17.89 0.70
CA TYR A 183 -2.97 17.79 2.16
C TYR A 183 -1.60 18.11 2.81
N ARG A 184 -0.50 17.55 2.28
CA ARG A 184 0.88 17.89 2.71
C ARG A 184 1.16 19.39 2.59
N THR A 185 0.78 19.98 1.46
CA THR A 185 0.99 21.42 1.20
C THR A 185 0.20 22.30 2.16
N GLN A 186 -1.01 21.89 2.55
CA GLN A 186 -1.82 22.62 3.52
C GLN A 186 -1.26 22.52 4.94
N ASN A 187 -0.81 21.33 5.34
CA ASN A 187 -0.25 21.12 6.67
C ASN A 187 1.13 21.78 6.85
N ALA A 188 1.95 21.87 5.79
CA ALA A 188 3.23 22.59 5.84
C ALA A 188 3.08 24.12 6.01
N LYS A 189 1.86 24.66 5.82
CA LYS A 189 1.55 26.09 6.00
C LYS A 189 0.96 26.42 7.38
N LYS A 190 0.66 25.40 8.19
CA LYS A 190 0.20 25.56 9.58
C LYS A 190 1.42 25.63 10.50
#